data_AF-A0A1E3WFH2-F1
#
_entry.id   AF-A0A1E3WFH2-F1
#
_cell.length_a   1.000
_cell.length_b   1.000
_cell.length_c   1.000
_cell.angle_alpha   90.00
_cell.angle_beta   90.00
_cell.angle_gamma   90.00
#
_symmetry.space_group_name_H-M   'P 1'
#
loop_
_entity.id
_entity.type
_entity.pdbx_description
1 polymer ?
#
loop_
_entity_poly.entity_id
_entity_poly.type
_entity_poly.pdbx_seq_one_letter_code
_entity_poly.pdbx_strand_id
1 'polypeptide(L)'
;MEIESFIGGSLATVVGVFASILATNKIEEIKAKSSSQKNRNMLYLELQDLADECFDSLDTLYDLYAKAYAYDKTQNKKYLDSYRTPKSLNLMVLKDTLDKCFLELNKEQRKGLRTLMSLVTKIEANLVKLEGKTYEDHRNISPNDARSLLSTFGVVYQLALALSNERERFSGIDKNSDELLECTLKIKSFSMEYVDLVRHANAV
;
A
#
# COMPACT_ATOMS: atom_id res chain seq x y z
N MET A 1 18.25 -13.77 -69.80
CA MET A 1 17.30 -12.86 -69.14
C MET A 1 16.55 -13.50 -67.96
N GLU A 2 16.56 -14.82 -67.79
CA GLU A 2 15.79 -15.50 -66.72
C GLU A 2 16.54 -15.69 -65.39
N ILE A 3 17.87 -15.68 -65.39
CA ILE A 3 18.68 -15.87 -64.17
C ILE A 3 18.72 -14.60 -63.31
N GLU A 4 18.76 -13.43 -63.95
CA GLU A 4 18.79 -12.13 -63.24
C GLU A 4 17.44 -11.80 -62.58
N SER A 5 16.32 -12.17 -63.19
CA SER A 5 14.99 -12.00 -62.58
C SER A 5 14.73 -13.01 -61.46
N PHE A 6 15.28 -14.24 -61.57
CA PHE A 6 15.17 -15.26 -60.54
C PHE A 6 16.04 -14.94 -59.30
N ILE A 7 17.27 -14.44 -59.49
CA ILE A 7 18.15 -13.98 -58.41
C ILE A 7 17.60 -12.69 -57.79
N GLY A 8 17.10 -11.74 -58.60
CA GLY A 8 16.47 -10.52 -58.10
C GLY A 8 15.19 -10.76 -57.28
N GLY A 9 14.34 -11.69 -57.72
CA GLY A 9 13.11 -12.06 -57.01
C GLY A 9 13.36 -12.80 -55.69
N SER A 10 14.35 -13.68 -55.65
CA SER A 10 14.73 -14.40 -54.43
C SER A 10 15.42 -13.49 -53.39
N LEU A 11 16.30 -12.57 -53.82
CA LEU A 11 16.89 -11.56 -52.94
C LEU A 11 15.85 -10.59 -52.37
N ALA A 12 14.90 -10.11 -53.18
CA ALA A 12 13.82 -9.24 -52.72
C ALA A 12 12.93 -9.91 -51.66
N THR A 13 12.65 -11.21 -51.82
CA THR A 13 11.86 -11.99 -50.87
C THR A 13 12.58 -12.16 -49.53
N VAL A 14 13.89 -12.47 -49.57
CA VAL A 14 14.71 -12.58 -48.35
C VAL A 14 14.78 -11.23 -47.62
N VAL A 15 15.05 -10.14 -48.33
CA VAL A 15 15.09 -8.78 -47.74
C VAL A 15 13.72 -8.39 -47.16
N GLY A 16 12.61 -8.73 -47.82
CA GLY A 16 11.25 -8.51 -47.32
C GLY A 16 10.95 -9.26 -46.02
N VAL A 17 11.40 -10.53 -45.92
CA VAL A 17 11.26 -11.33 -44.69
C VAL A 17 12.10 -10.75 -43.55
N PHE A 18 13.36 -10.36 -43.82
CA PHE A 18 14.20 -9.70 -42.81
C PHE A 18 13.62 -8.37 -42.32
N ALA A 19 13.13 -7.53 -43.23
CA ALA A 19 12.46 -6.27 -42.87
C ALA A 19 11.19 -6.52 -42.03
N SER A 20 10.42 -7.55 -42.36
CA SER A 20 9.21 -7.94 -41.62
C SER A 20 9.55 -8.44 -40.21
N ILE A 21 10.61 -9.24 -40.06
CA ILE A 21 11.09 -9.71 -38.75
C ILE A 21 11.56 -8.53 -37.89
N LEU A 22 12.36 -7.62 -38.46
CA LEU A 22 12.83 -6.43 -37.75
C LEU A 22 11.68 -5.50 -37.33
N ALA A 23 10.69 -5.29 -38.21
CA ALA A 23 9.50 -4.51 -37.89
C ALA A 23 8.67 -5.17 -36.78
N THR A 24 8.49 -6.49 -36.84
CA THR A 24 7.75 -7.26 -35.82
C THR A 24 8.44 -7.17 -34.46
N ASN A 25 9.75 -7.40 -34.40
CA ASN A 25 10.53 -7.29 -33.15
C ASN A 25 10.40 -5.89 -32.54
N LYS A 26 10.46 -4.84 -33.37
CA LYS A 26 10.30 -3.46 -32.90
C LYS A 26 8.89 -3.18 -32.38
N ILE A 27 7.86 -3.71 -33.04
CA ILE A 27 6.45 -3.59 -32.58
C ILE A 27 6.27 -4.32 -31.25
N GLU A 28 6.83 -5.52 -31.11
CA GLU A 28 6.80 -6.30 -29.87
C GLU A 28 7.51 -5.59 -28.72
N GLU A 29 8.68 -4.99 -28.98
CA GLU A 29 9.41 -4.19 -27.99
C GLU A 29 8.60 -2.97 -27.54
N ILE A 30 7.99 -2.23 -28.48
CA ILE A 30 7.11 -1.10 -28.17
C ILE A 30 5.91 -1.55 -27.34
N LYS A 31 5.29 -2.67 -27.71
CA LYS A 31 4.12 -3.22 -27.00
C LYS A 31 4.50 -3.69 -25.60
N ALA A 32 5.64 -4.35 -25.45
CA ALA A 32 6.18 -4.77 -24.15
C ALA A 32 6.45 -3.57 -23.25
N LYS A 33 7.13 -2.53 -23.77
CA LYS A 33 7.39 -1.29 -23.04
C LYS A 33 6.12 -0.53 -22.65
N SER A 34 5.14 -0.49 -23.54
CA SER A 34 3.83 0.13 -23.26
C SER A 34 3.07 -0.64 -22.17
N SER A 35 3.06 -1.98 -22.23
CA SER A 35 2.42 -2.82 -21.22
C SER A 35 3.10 -2.72 -19.86
N SER A 36 4.44 -2.72 -19.85
CA SER A 36 5.28 -2.45 -18.68
C SER A 36 4.89 -1.14 -18.00
N GLN A 37 4.87 -0.04 -18.77
CA GLN A 37 4.54 1.27 -18.26
C GLN A 37 3.10 1.36 -17.75
N LYS A 38 2.15 0.69 -18.42
CA LYS A 38 0.76 0.58 -17.96
C LYS A 38 0.67 -0.13 -16.61
N ASN A 39 1.35 -1.26 -16.45
CA ASN A 39 1.35 -2.03 -15.19
C ASN A 39 1.98 -1.21 -14.05
N ARG A 40 3.08 -0.50 -14.33
CA ARG A 40 3.72 0.38 -13.32
C ARG A 40 2.84 1.57 -12.94
N ASN A 41 2.16 2.19 -13.91
CA ASN A 41 1.20 3.26 -13.61
C ASN A 41 0.04 2.75 -12.76
N MET A 42 -0.48 1.56 -13.08
CA MET A 42 -1.50 0.91 -12.28
C MET A 42 -0.99 0.65 -10.85
N LEU A 43 0.24 0.16 -10.69
CA LEU A 43 0.85 -0.06 -9.37
C LEU A 43 0.83 1.22 -8.53
N TYR A 44 1.21 2.35 -9.12
CA TYR A 44 1.24 3.63 -8.41
C TYR A 44 -0.16 4.15 -8.05
N LEU A 45 -1.17 3.86 -8.85
CA LEU A 45 -2.57 4.18 -8.53
C LEU A 45 -3.07 3.31 -7.36
N GLU A 46 -2.86 2.00 -7.43
CA GLU A 46 -3.25 1.08 -6.35
C GLU A 46 -2.54 1.38 -5.02
N LEU A 47 -1.29 1.85 -5.08
CA LEU A 47 -0.57 2.34 -3.90
C LEU A 47 -1.18 3.63 -3.33
N GLN A 48 -1.67 4.52 -4.20
CA GLN A 48 -2.37 5.72 -3.76
C GLN A 48 -3.71 5.36 -3.11
N ASP A 49 -4.48 4.47 -3.73
CA ASP A 49 -5.75 3.99 -3.18
C ASP A 49 -5.54 3.32 -1.80
N LEU A 50 -4.50 2.50 -1.66
CA LEU A 50 -4.12 1.93 -0.36
C LEU A 50 -3.75 3.01 0.68
N ALA A 51 -3.04 4.06 0.26
CA ALA A 51 -2.71 5.17 1.15
C ALA A 51 -3.98 5.88 1.62
N ASP A 52 -4.92 6.13 0.72
CA ASP A 52 -6.20 6.79 1.02
C ASP A 52 -7.07 5.92 1.95
N GLU A 53 -7.18 4.61 1.70
CA GLU A 53 -7.86 3.66 2.60
C GLU A 53 -7.25 3.65 4.01
N CYS A 54 -5.91 3.68 4.09
CA CYS A 54 -5.21 3.76 5.37
C CYS A 54 -5.52 5.08 6.06
N PHE A 55 -5.47 6.20 5.32
CA PHE A 55 -5.71 7.53 5.84
C PHE A 55 -7.09 7.69 6.48
N ASP A 56 -8.11 7.13 5.84
CA ASP A 56 -9.48 7.10 6.36
C ASP A 56 -9.61 6.22 7.61
N SER A 57 -8.89 5.09 7.63
CA SER A 57 -8.90 4.16 8.76
C SER A 57 -8.22 4.72 10.02
N LEU A 58 -7.32 5.69 9.87
CA LEU A 58 -6.61 6.32 11.00
C LEU A 58 -7.56 7.01 11.99
N ASP A 59 -8.66 7.63 11.53
CA ASP A 59 -9.64 8.27 12.43
C ASP A 59 -10.33 7.24 13.32
N THR A 60 -10.72 6.11 12.73
CA THR A 60 -11.37 5.01 13.45
C THR A 60 -10.42 4.40 14.49
N LEU A 61 -9.14 4.22 14.11
CA LEU A 61 -8.13 3.69 15.01
C LEU A 61 -7.78 4.65 16.14
N TYR A 62 -7.78 5.95 15.87
CA TYR A 62 -7.53 6.95 16.89
C TYR A 62 -8.69 7.06 17.89
N ASP A 63 -9.94 7.01 17.44
CA ASP A 63 -11.12 6.90 18.33
C ASP A 63 -11.03 5.67 19.23
N LEU A 64 -10.75 4.50 18.63
CA LEU A 64 -10.57 3.26 19.37
C LEU A 64 -9.43 3.38 20.41
N TYR A 65 -8.30 3.97 20.04
CA TYR A 65 -7.19 4.19 20.95
C TYR A 65 -7.57 5.11 22.11
N ALA A 66 -8.21 6.24 21.83
CA ALA A 66 -8.65 7.20 22.84
C ALA A 66 -9.62 6.58 23.84
N LYS A 67 -10.59 5.80 23.35
CA LYS A 67 -11.56 5.06 24.16
C LYS A 67 -10.91 3.98 25.01
N ALA A 68 -10.05 3.15 24.42
CA ALA A 68 -9.31 2.13 25.16
C ALA A 68 -8.42 2.75 26.25
N TYR A 69 -7.76 3.88 25.95
CA TYR A 69 -6.93 4.60 26.91
C TYR A 69 -7.76 5.21 28.05
N ALA A 70 -8.90 5.82 27.74
CA ALA A 70 -9.80 6.37 28.75
C ALA A 70 -10.37 5.26 29.66
N TYR A 71 -10.70 4.10 29.10
CA TYR A 71 -11.10 2.92 29.86
C TYR A 71 -9.97 2.44 30.78
N ASP A 72 -8.74 2.29 30.29
CA ASP A 72 -7.58 1.90 31.11
C ASP A 72 -7.40 2.80 32.34
N LYS A 73 -7.57 4.12 32.16
CA LYS A 73 -7.39 5.09 33.26
C LYS A 73 -8.56 5.21 34.23
N THR A 74 -9.79 5.00 33.77
CA THR A 74 -10.98 5.28 34.58
C THR A 74 -11.75 4.03 34.99
N GLN A 75 -11.47 2.90 34.34
CA GLN A 75 -12.26 1.66 34.42
C GLN A 75 -13.74 1.86 34.09
N ASN A 76 -14.09 2.96 33.42
CA ASN A 76 -15.47 3.27 33.05
C ASN A 76 -15.85 2.56 31.76
N LYS A 77 -16.68 1.52 31.90
CA LYS A 77 -17.12 0.62 30.83
C LYS A 77 -17.77 1.36 29.65
N LYS A 78 -18.36 2.54 29.87
CA LYS A 78 -19.01 3.34 28.82
C LYS A 78 -18.13 3.57 27.59
N TYR A 79 -16.81 3.67 27.78
CA TYR A 79 -15.88 3.96 26.69
C TYR A 79 -15.73 2.80 25.69
N LEU A 80 -15.96 1.55 26.13
CA LEU A 80 -15.86 0.37 25.27
C LEU A 80 -17.22 -0.27 24.98
N ASP A 81 -18.33 0.29 25.48
CA ASP A 81 -19.68 -0.19 25.16
C ASP A 81 -20.02 0.00 23.67
N SER A 82 -19.35 0.95 22.99
CA SER A 82 -19.44 1.13 21.53
C SER A 82 -18.13 1.67 20.95
N TYR A 83 -17.54 0.91 20.02
CA TYR A 83 -16.40 1.33 19.22
C TYR A 83 -16.54 0.83 17.79
N ARG A 84 -15.74 1.41 16.90
CA ARG A 84 -15.62 0.96 15.51
C ARG A 84 -14.23 0.37 15.30
N THR A 85 -14.16 -0.65 14.47
CA THR A 85 -12.90 -1.20 13.96
C THR A 85 -12.68 -0.71 12.53
N PRO A 86 -11.43 -0.48 12.11
CA PRO A 86 -11.16 -0.13 10.72
C PRO A 86 -11.51 -1.33 9.82
N LYS A 87 -11.74 -1.05 8.55
CA LYS A 87 -11.95 -2.09 7.54
C LYS A 87 -10.63 -2.81 7.23
N SER A 88 -10.74 -4.07 6.84
CA SER A 88 -9.62 -4.80 6.25
C SER A 88 -9.21 -4.16 4.92
N LEU A 89 -7.91 -4.10 4.66
CA LEU A 89 -7.34 -3.53 3.45
C LEU A 89 -7.51 -4.52 2.28
N ASN A 90 -7.95 -4.03 1.12
CA ASN A 90 -8.09 -4.88 -0.07
C ASN A 90 -6.84 -4.83 -0.94
N LEU A 91 -6.03 -5.88 -0.91
CA LEU A 91 -4.78 -5.95 -1.67
C LEU A 91 -4.85 -6.75 -2.97
N MET A 92 -6.04 -7.21 -3.39
CA MET A 92 -6.13 -8.16 -4.51
C MET A 92 -5.53 -7.59 -5.80
N VAL A 93 -5.88 -6.37 -6.16
CA VAL A 93 -5.43 -5.71 -7.40
C VAL A 93 -3.98 -5.25 -7.28
N LEU A 94 -3.57 -4.73 -6.11
CA LEU A 94 -2.19 -4.36 -5.83
C LEU A 94 -1.24 -5.55 -6.01
N LYS A 95 -1.58 -6.74 -5.49
CA LYS A 95 -0.77 -7.96 -5.60
C LYS A 95 -0.62 -8.41 -7.07
N ASP A 96 -1.73 -8.49 -7.80
CA ASP A 96 -1.72 -8.87 -9.21
C ASP A 96 -0.89 -7.88 -10.06
N THR A 97 -1.01 -6.59 -9.78
CA THR A 97 -0.25 -5.55 -10.49
C THR A 97 1.24 -5.60 -10.15
N LEU A 98 1.58 -5.87 -8.88
CA LEU A 98 2.95 -6.04 -8.43
C LEU A 98 3.63 -7.19 -9.18
N ASP A 99 3.00 -8.36 -9.28
CA ASP A 99 3.56 -9.52 -9.96
C ASP A 99 3.86 -9.25 -11.44
N LYS A 100 3.00 -8.46 -12.09
CA LYS A 100 3.13 -8.08 -13.51
C LYS A 100 4.27 -7.11 -13.81
N CYS A 101 4.72 -6.30 -12.85
CA CYS A 101 5.77 -5.31 -13.07
C CYS A 101 7.00 -5.47 -12.16
N PHE A 102 7.03 -6.50 -11.29
CA PHE A 102 8.04 -6.65 -10.25
C PHE A 102 9.48 -6.60 -10.76
N LEU A 103 9.76 -7.26 -11.90
CA LEU A 103 11.10 -7.35 -12.48
C LEU A 103 11.62 -6.00 -13.01
N GLU A 104 10.73 -5.07 -13.31
CA GLU A 104 11.03 -3.76 -13.88
C GLU A 104 11.27 -2.72 -12.78
N LEU A 105 10.94 -3.05 -11.54
CA LEU A 105 11.12 -2.17 -10.40
C LEU A 105 12.58 -2.13 -9.95
N ASN A 106 13.03 -0.95 -9.54
CA ASN A 106 14.35 -0.79 -8.97
C ASN A 106 14.45 -1.52 -7.61
N LYS A 107 15.67 -1.67 -7.10
CA LYS A 107 15.94 -2.41 -5.86
C LYS A 107 15.18 -1.83 -4.65
N GLU A 108 15.15 -0.51 -4.52
CA GLU A 108 14.55 0.16 -3.37
C GLU A 108 13.02 0.11 -3.42
N GLN A 109 12.41 0.27 -4.60
CA GLN A 109 10.98 0.04 -4.81
C GLN A 109 10.59 -1.38 -4.38
N ARG A 110 11.33 -2.40 -4.84
CA ARG A 110 11.07 -3.80 -4.45
C ARG A 110 11.21 -4.02 -2.94
N LYS A 111 12.18 -3.37 -2.30
CA LYS A 111 12.36 -3.42 -0.85
C LYS A 111 11.17 -2.77 -0.13
N GLY A 112 10.81 -1.55 -0.53
CA GLY A 112 9.66 -0.81 0.01
C GLY A 112 8.35 -1.59 -0.12
N LEU A 113 8.07 -2.16 -1.30
CA LEU A 113 6.88 -2.98 -1.55
C LEU A 113 6.85 -4.24 -0.69
N ARG A 114 7.97 -4.96 -0.54
CA ARG A 114 8.02 -6.13 0.37
C ARG A 114 7.74 -5.74 1.81
N THR A 115 8.32 -4.64 2.29
CA THR A 115 8.05 -4.11 3.63
C THR A 115 6.57 -3.74 3.78
N LEU A 116 6.00 -3.03 2.81
CA LEU A 116 4.58 -2.67 2.79
C LEU A 116 3.70 -3.90 2.90
N MET A 117 3.93 -4.92 2.07
CA MET A 117 3.15 -6.17 2.10
C MET A 117 3.26 -6.88 3.45
N SER A 118 4.47 -6.93 4.03
CA SER A 118 4.67 -7.51 5.36
C SER A 118 3.90 -6.75 6.45
N LEU A 119 3.83 -5.42 6.38
CA LEU A 119 3.09 -4.61 7.34
C LEU A 119 1.58 -4.78 7.17
N VAL A 120 1.07 -4.90 5.95
CA VAL A 120 -0.37 -5.16 5.73
C VAL A 120 -0.76 -6.53 6.26
N THR A 121 0.03 -7.58 6.04
CA THR A 121 -0.23 -8.89 6.66
C THR A 121 -0.25 -8.81 8.20
N LYS A 122 0.60 -7.98 8.80
CA LYS A 122 0.58 -7.72 10.24
C LYS A 122 -0.70 -7.00 10.67
N ILE A 123 -1.18 -6.04 9.88
CA ILE A 123 -2.49 -5.37 10.10
C ILE A 123 -3.61 -6.40 10.09
N GLU A 124 -3.73 -7.21 9.03
CA GLU A 124 -4.78 -8.22 8.88
C GLU A 124 -4.79 -9.19 10.08
N ALA A 125 -3.62 -9.70 10.47
CA ALA A 125 -3.49 -10.60 11.62
C ALA A 125 -3.90 -9.94 12.94
N ASN A 126 -3.61 -8.66 13.13
CA ASN A 126 -4.00 -7.92 14.32
C ASN A 126 -5.50 -7.57 14.33
N LEU A 127 -6.11 -7.30 13.18
CA LEU A 127 -7.55 -7.09 13.06
C LEU A 127 -8.32 -8.36 13.42
N VAL A 128 -7.90 -9.53 12.92
CA VAL A 128 -8.51 -10.82 13.30
C VAL A 128 -8.44 -11.06 14.82
N LYS A 129 -7.30 -10.73 15.46
CA LYS A 129 -7.18 -10.81 16.92
C LYS A 129 -8.12 -9.85 17.65
N LEU A 130 -8.28 -8.63 17.13
CA LEU A 130 -9.18 -7.63 17.70
C LEU A 130 -10.65 -8.06 17.58
N GLU A 131 -11.03 -8.65 16.44
CA GLU A 131 -12.36 -9.23 16.21
C GLU A 131 -12.61 -10.42 17.15
N GLY A 132 -11.63 -11.31 17.33
CA GLY A 132 -11.71 -12.42 18.28
C GLY A 132 -11.95 -11.93 19.72
N LYS A 133 -11.22 -10.91 20.16
CA LYS A 133 -11.44 -10.27 21.47
C LYS A 133 -12.84 -9.67 21.58
N THR A 134 -13.34 -9.07 20.50
CA THR A 134 -14.70 -8.51 20.45
C THR A 134 -15.76 -9.56 20.74
N TYR A 135 -15.58 -10.78 20.21
CA TYR A 135 -16.49 -11.90 20.39
C TYR A 135 -16.43 -12.51 21.82
N GLU A 136 -15.23 -12.62 22.40
CA GLU A 136 -15.03 -13.25 23.72
C GLU A 136 -15.39 -12.31 24.88
N ASP A 137 -14.83 -11.10 24.86
CA ASP A 137 -15.14 -9.99 25.77
C ASP A 137 -14.67 -8.69 25.10
N HIS A 138 -15.61 -7.95 24.51
CA HIS A 138 -15.36 -6.68 23.82
C HIS A 138 -14.61 -5.63 24.65
N ARG A 139 -14.47 -5.83 25.97
CA ARG A 139 -13.73 -4.96 26.88
C ARG A 139 -12.25 -5.37 27.07
N ASN A 140 -11.78 -6.43 26.40
CA ASN A 140 -10.40 -6.91 26.45
C ASN A 140 -9.48 -6.24 25.41
N ILE A 141 -9.87 -5.06 24.91
CA ILE A 141 -9.05 -4.25 24.01
C ILE A 141 -8.10 -3.41 24.85
N SER A 142 -6.79 -3.63 24.68
CA SER A 142 -5.79 -2.82 25.36
C SER A 142 -5.44 -1.55 24.56
N PRO A 143 -5.05 -0.44 25.21
CA PRO A 143 -4.55 0.74 24.51
C PRO A 143 -3.32 0.42 23.64
N ASN A 144 -2.51 -0.57 24.04
CA ASN A 144 -1.32 -0.97 23.29
C ASN A 144 -1.68 -1.67 21.98
N ASP A 145 -2.74 -2.48 21.96
CA ASP A 145 -3.23 -3.13 20.73
C ASP A 145 -3.70 -2.08 19.71
N ALA A 146 -4.52 -1.12 20.17
CA ALA A 146 -5.02 -0.04 19.34
C ALA A 146 -3.89 0.89 18.86
N ARG A 147 -2.94 1.24 19.72
CA ARG A 147 -1.75 2.04 19.35
C ARG A 147 -0.87 1.33 18.32
N SER A 148 -0.67 0.01 18.48
CA SER A 148 0.12 -0.79 17.55
C SER A 148 -0.52 -0.83 16.16
N LEU A 149 -1.85 -0.98 16.09
CA LEU A 149 -2.60 -0.89 14.85
C LEU A 149 -2.50 0.52 14.23
N LEU A 150 -2.76 1.57 15.02
CA LEU A 150 -2.64 2.96 14.56
C LEU A 150 -1.25 3.27 13.99
N SER A 151 -0.20 2.85 14.70
CA SER A 151 1.19 2.98 14.25
C SER A 151 1.45 2.23 12.94
N THR A 152 1.01 0.98 12.86
CA THR A 152 1.25 0.15 11.66
C THR A 152 0.50 0.72 10.45
N PHE A 153 -0.74 1.16 10.59
CA PHE A 153 -1.49 1.86 9.54
C PHE A 153 -0.81 3.17 9.13
N GLY A 154 -0.31 3.96 10.08
CA GLY A 154 0.42 5.18 9.79
C GLY A 154 1.68 4.94 8.97
N VAL A 155 2.46 3.91 9.31
CA VAL A 155 3.64 3.52 8.52
C VAL A 155 3.26 3.05 7.11
N VAL A 156 2.20 2.25 6.97
CA VAL A 156 1.71 1.80 5.66
C VAL A 156 1.26 2.99 4.81
N TYR A 157 0.49 3.92 5.39
CA TYR A 157 0.08 5.16 4.73
C TYR A 157 1.28 5.94 4.18
N GLN A 158 2.28 6.22 5.02
CA GLN A 158 3.46 6.99 4.61
C GLN A 158 4.28 6.27 3.52
N LEU A 159 4.41 4.94 3.62
CA LEU A 159 5.16 4.14 2.66
C LEU A 159 4.45 4.01 1.32
N ALA A 160 3.13 3.77 1.34
CA ALA A 160 2.32 3.72 0.14
C ALA A 160 2.33 5.07 -0.59
N LEU A 161 2.18 6.17 0.15
CA LEU A 161 2.22 7.54 -0.36
C LEU A 161 3.60 7.92 -0.93
N ALA A 162 4.69 7.52 -0.29
CA ALA A 162 6.04 7.77 -0.80
C ALA A 162 6.30 6.98 -2.11
N LEU A 163 5.92 5.70 -2.14
CA LEU A 163 6.05 4.86 -3.32
C LEU A 163 5.20 5.38 -4.51
N SER A 164 3.97 5.84 -4.26
CA SER A 164 3.07 6.36 -5.31
C SER A 164 3.56 7.70 -5.90
N ASN A 165 4.09 8.59 -5.04
CA ASN A 165 4.50 9.93 -5.43
C ASN A 165 5.91 9.99 -6.03
N GLU A 166 6.88 9.30 -5.42
CA GLU A 166 8.27 9.34 -5.88
C GLU A 166 8.51 8.43 -7.08
N ARG A 167 7.71 7.37 -7.20
CA ARG A 167 7.74 6.41 -8.32
C ARG A 167 9.16 5.90 -8.56
N GLU A 168 9.74 6.17 -9.74
CA GLU A 168 11.09 5.76 -10.13
C GLU A 168 12.19 6.36 -9.24
N ARG A 169 11.91 7.52 -8.63
CA ARG A 169 12.85 8.23 -7.77
C ARG A 169 12.86 7.72 -6.33
N PHE A 170 11.97 6.78 -5.99
CA PHE A 170 11.88 6.24 -4.65
C PHE A 170 13.21 5.62 -4.22
N SER A 171 13.76 6.15 -3.14
CA SER A 171 15.05 5.73 -2.56
C SER A 171 14.92 5.14 -1.16
N GLY A 172 13.69 4.83 -0.73
CA GLY A 172 13.40 4.42 0.64
C GLY A 172 12.92 5.57 1.50
N ILE A 173 12.55 5.25 2.75
CA ILE A 173 12.20 6.24 3.76
C ILE A 173 13.33 6.28 4.79
N ASP A 174 13.92 7.45 4.98
CA ASP A 174 14.96 7.72 5.99
C ASP A 174 14.36 8.09 7.36
N LYS A 175 13.26 7.43 7.72
CA LYS A 175 12.56 7.63 8.99
C LYS A 175 12.25 6.28 9.59
N ASN A 176 12.43 6.17 10.89
CA ASN A 176 12.00 4.99 11.63
C ASN A 176 10.47 5.00 11.84
N SER A 177 9.94 3.89 12.38
CA SER A 177 8.50 3.72 12.57
C SER A 177 7.87 4.77 13.50
N ASP A 178 8.60 5.25 14.51
CA ASP A 178 8.09 6.23 15.47
C ASP A 178 8.03 7.63 14.82
N GLU A 179 9.07 8.01 14.07
CA GLU A 179 9.08 9.26 13.29
C GLU A 179 7.97 9.29 12.22
N LEU A 180 7.67 8.13 11.61
CA LEU A 180 6.57 7.98 10.66
C LEU A 180 5.20 8.08 11.33
N LEU A 181 5.06 7.53 12.53
CA LEU A 181 3.86 7.73 13.34
C LEU A 181 3.69 9.21 13.67
N GLU A 182 4.73 9.89 14.17
CA GLU A 182 4.67 11.34 14.48
C GLU A 182 4.26 12.18 13.27
N CYS A 183 4.83 11.89 12.08
CA CYS A 183 4.41 12.52 10.83
C CYS A 183 2.91 12.30 10.57
N THR A 184 2.44 11.08 10.77
CA THR A 184 1.03 10.70 10.57
C THR A 184 0.11 11.42 11.54
N LEU A 185 0.46 11.46 12.83
CA LEU A 185 -0.29 12.17 13.86
C LEU A 185 -0.38 13.67 13.54
N LYS A 186 0.74 14.27 13.11
CA LYS A 186 0.76 15.68 12.71
C LYS A 186 -0.14 15.95 11.51
N ILE A 187 -0.15 15.08 10.49
CA ILE A 187 -1.02 15.23 9.31
C ILE A 187 -2.50 15.14 9.71
N LYS A 188 -2.86 14.18 10.58
CA LYS A 188 -4.24 14.02 11.07
C LYS A 188 -4.60 15.00 12.20
N SER A 189 -3.67 15.84 12.64
CA SER A 189 -3.83 16.71 13.81
C SER A 189 -4.24 15.96 15.09
N PHE A 190 -3.72 14.75 15.26
CA PHE A 190 -3.95 13.92 16.43
C PHE A 190 -2.97 14.24 17.55
N SER A 191 -3.44 14.09 18.79
CA SER A 191 -2.65 14.29 20.00
C SER A 191 -2.59 13.00 20.81
N MET A 192 -1.42 12.67 21.34
CA MET A 192 -1.27 11.51 22.24
C MET A 192 -1.34 11.91 23.72
N GLU A 193 -1.60 13.20 24.00
CA GLU A 193 -1.71 13.73 25.35
C GLU A 193 -3.00 13.26 26.02
N TYR A 194 -2.91 12.89 27.29
CA TYR A 194 -4.02 12.33 28.06
C TYR A 194 -5.29 13.21 28.01
N VAL A 195 -5.13 14.52 28.19
CA VAL A 195 -6.25 15.46 28.22
C VAL A 195 -7.00 15.47 26.89
N ASP A 196 -6.28 15.40 25.77
CA ASP A 196 -6.87 15.42 24.44
C ASP A 196 -7.53 14.08 24.10
N LEU A 197 -6.91 12.96 24.48
CA LEU A 197 -7.48 11.63 24.29
C LEU A 197 -8.80 11.47 25.06
N VAL A 198 -8.84 11.88 26.33
CA VAL A 198 -10.08 11.82 27.12
C VAL A 198 -11.14 12.76 26.58
N ARG A 199 -10.76 13.97 26.13
CA ARG A 199 -11.70 14.89 25.50
C ARG A 199 -12.30 14.29 24.23
N HIS A 200 -11.47 13.69 23.38
CA HIS A 200 -11.91 13.02 22.15
C HIS A 200 -12.87 11.87 22.45
N ALA A 201 -12.51 10.99 23.39
CA ALA A 201 -13.33 9.84 23.78
C ALA A 201 -14.70 10.20 24.41
N ASN A 202 -14.89 11.46 24.84
CA ASN A 202 -16.20 11.94 25.33
C ASN A 202 -16.97 12.73 24.27
N ALA A 203 -16.33 13.13 23.16
CA ALA A 203 -16.95 13.91 22.09
C ALA A 203 -17.56 13.05 20.98
N VAL A 204 -17.06 11.82 20.82
CA VAL A 204 -17.47 10.82 19.81
C VAL A 204 -18.36 9.76 20.44
#